data_AF-A0A0K8RN97-F1
#
_entry.id   AF-A0A0K8RN97-F1
#
_cell.length_a   1.000
_cell.length_b   1.000
_cell.length_c   1.000
_cell.angle_alpha   90.00
_cell.angle_beta   90.00
_cell.angle_gamma   90.00
#
_symmetry.space_group_name_H-M   'P 1'
#
loop_
_entity.id
_entity.type
_entity.pdbx_description
1 polymer ?
#
loop_
_entity_poly.entity_id
_entity_poly.type
_entity_poly.pdbx_seq_one_letter_code
_entity_poly.pdbx_strand_id
1 'polypeptide(L)'
;SCPFLVVLLAASGYLHAQTPKQNADACSPGLGNHITNVCSSYGAKFTEFSECTYTCRKPASEGQTYWTKHSLPDGLPCGKCRQCCLGICTPIEMDFKTRLSVKSCVLKVKRTRTKG
;
A
#
# COMPACT_ATOMS: atom_id res chain seq x y z
N SER A 1 13.79 -16.06 2.09
CA SER A 1 15.03 -15.32 1.77
C SER A 1 14.57 -14.47 0.64
N CYS A 2 14.42 -13.17 0.86
CA CYS A 2 14.24 -12.22 -0.24
C CYS A 2 15.53 -12.35 -1.06
N PRO A 3 15.58 -13.15 -2.13
CA PRO A 3 16.78 -13.19 -2.94
C PRO A 3 16.81 -11.86 -3.69
N PHE A 4 18.00 -11.36 -3.99
CA PHE A 4 18.23 -10.02 -4.52
C PHE A 4 18.25 -8.92 -3.45
N LEU A 5 19.14 -9.17 -2.49
CA LEU A 5 20.06 -8.15 -1.98
C LEU A 5 20.86 -7.55 -3.16
N VAL A 6 20.22 -6.74 -4.01
CA VAL A 6 20.95 -5.85 -4.92
C VAL A 6 21.27 -4.62 -4.12
N VAL A 7 22.56 -4.44 -3.87
CA VAL A 7 23.19 -3.27 -3.25
C VAL A 7 22.51 -2.00 -3.75
N LEU A 8 21.75 -1.31 -2.89
CA LEU A 8 21.31 0.04 -3.22
C LEU A 8 22.50 0.97 -3.04
N LEU A 9 23.09 1.37 -4.17
CA LEU A 9 23.89 2.58 -4.27
C LEU A 9 23.00 3.75 -3.82
N ALA A 10 23.27 4.27 -2.63
CA ALA A 10 22.68 5.51 -2.16
C ALA A 10 23.27 6.67 -2.98
N ALA A 11 22.56 7.09 -4.02
CA ALA A 11 22.77 8.41 -4.60
C ALA A 11 22.07 9.43 -3.70
N SER A 12 22.82 10.01 -2.77
CA SER A 12 22.38 11.20 -2.03
C SER A 12 22.38 12.39 -2.99
N GLY A 13 21.20 12.83 -3.42
CA GLY A 13 21.07 14.05 -4.19
C GLY A 13 19.61 14.36 -4.46
N TYR A 14 19.12 15.45 -3.86
CA TYR A 14 17.77 16.02 -3.95
C TYR A 14 16.70 15.39 -3.06
N LEU A 15 16.57 15.91 -1.83
CA LEU A 15 15.37 15.82 -0.99
C LEU A 15 14.23 16.64 -1.63
N HIS A 16 13.72 16.22 -2.78
CA HIS A 16 12.39 16.65 -3.20
C HIS A 16 11.39 15.82 -2.37
N ALA A 17 10.55 16.47 -1.58
CA ALA A 17 9.49 15.78 -0.87
C ALA A 17 8.63 15.03 -1.89
N GLN A 18 8.66 13.70 -1.85
CA GLN A 18 7.88 12.89 -2.76
C GLN A 18 6.40 13.15 -2.53
N THR A 19 5.66 13.33 -3.62
CA THR A 19 4.20 13.46 -3.57
C THR A 19 3.56 12.17 -3.01
N PRO A 20 2.35 12.25 -2.43
CA PRO A 20 1.62 11.05 -1.97
C PRO A 20 1.51 9.96 -3.04
N LYS A 21 1.35 10.39 -4.30
CA LYS A 21 1.35 9.51 -5.47
C LYS A 21 2.68 8.78 -5.66
N GLN A 22 3.81 9.50 -5.64
CA GLN A 22 5.14 8.90 -5.77
C GLN A 22 5.44 7.92 -4.62
N ASN A 23 5.04 8.24 -3.39
CA ASN A 23 5.20 7.35 -2.24
C ASN A 23 4.40 6.04 -2.41
N ALA A 24 3.16 6.13 -2.90
CA ALA A 24 2.36 4.95 -3.20
C ALA A 24 2.94 4.14 -4.37
N ASP A 25 3.37 4.81 -5.44
CA ASP A 25 3.97 4.16 -6.62
C ASP A 25 5.31 3.47 -6.30
N ALA A 26 6.04 3.93 -5.28
CA ALA A 26 7.24 3.27 -4.77
C ALA A 26 6.94 1.91 -4.10
N CYS A 27 5.70 1.68 -3.66
CA CYS A 27 5.26 0.40 -3.11
C CYS A 27 4.79 -0.56 -4.21
N SER A 28 4.04 -0.05 -5.19
CA SER A 28 3.66 -0.78 -6.40
C SER A 28 3.43 0.20 -7.54
N PRO A 29 4.04 -0.03 -8.73
CA PRO A 29 3.77 0.79 -9.89
C PRO A 29 2.26 0.90 -10.17
N GLY A 30 1.76 2.13 -10.29
CA GLY A 30 0.36 2.42 -10.59
C GLY A 30 -0.56 2.51 -9.37
N LEU A 31 -0.10 2.19 -8.16
CA LEU A 31 -0.89 2.30 -6.94
C LEU A 31 -1.31 3.75 -6.67
N GLY A 32 -0.43 4.71 -6.91
CA GLY A 32 -0.72 6.13 -6.75
C GLY A 32 -1.81 6.61 -7.72
N ASN A 33 -1.82 6.11 -8.96
CA ASN A 33 -2.90 6.37 -9.92
C ASN A 33 -4.22 5.75 -9.48
N HIS A 34 -4.19 4.51 -9.01
CA HIS A 34 -5.38 3.82 -8.51
C HIS A 34 -6.03 4.61 -7.36
N ILE A 35 -5.26 4.99 -6.34
CA ILE A 35 -5.76 5.78 -5.20
C ILE A 35 -6.28 7.14 -5.67
N THR A 36 -5.57 7.79 -6.59
CA THR A 36 -6.01 9.07 -7.18
C THR A 36 -7.39 8.94 -7.83
N ASN A 37 -7.61 7.87 -8.60
CA ASN A 37 -8.89 7.59 -9.23
C ASN A 37 -9.99 7.31 -8.19
N VAL A 38 -9.67 6.54 -7.13
CA VAL A 38 -10.60 6.29 -6.03
C VAL A 38 -11.04 7.60 -5.38
N CYS A 39 -10.12 8.45 -4.92
CA CYS A 39 -10.47 9.74 -4.33
C CYS A 39 -11.30 10.61 -5.30
N SER A 40 -10.89 10.66 -6.57
CA SER A 40 -11.53 11.53 -7.58
C SER A 40 -12.96 11.07 -7.93
N SER A 41 -13.25 9.77 -7.83
CA SER A 41 -14.59 9.20 -8.14
C SER A 41 -15.73 9.78 -7.30
N TYR A 42 -15.43 10.38 -6.14
CA TYR A 42 -16.40 11.07 -5.29
C TYR A 42 -16.06 12.54 -5.04
N GLY A 43 -15.20 13.12 -5.89
CA GLY A 43 -14.83 14.54 -5.85
C GLY A 43 -13.83 14.90 -4.75
N ALA A 44 -13.01 13.96 -4.29
CA ALA A 44 -11.95 14.20 -3.32
C ALA A 44 -10.55 14.18 -3.96
N LYS A 45 -9.57 14.80 -3.30
CA LYS A 45 -8.17 14.82 -3.70
C LYS A 45 -7.34 13.86 -2.85
N PHE A 46 -6.47 13.08 -3.47
CA PHE A 46 -5.48 12.28 -2.75
C PHE A 46 -4.43 13.21 -2.10
N THR A 47 -4.26 13.09 -0.78
CA THR A 47 -3.46 14.05 0.00
C THR A 47 -2.36 13.43 0.85
N GLU A 48 -2.51 12.18 1.26
CA GLU A 48 -1.54 11.52 2.14
C GLU A 48 -1.54 10.03 1.90
N PHE A 49 -0.36 9.43 1.91
CA PHE A 49 -0.15 7.99 1.87
C PHE A 49 0.74 7.60 3.04
N SER A 50 0.33 6.61 3.82
CA SER A 50 1.08 6.11 4.96
C SER A 50 0.87 4.60 5.09
N GLU A 51 1.92 3.85 4.76
CA GLU A 51 1.97 2.38 4.79
C GLU A 51 0.80 1.71 4.03
N CYS A 52 -0.21 1.28 4.78
CA CYS A 52 -1.40 0.59 4.30
C CYS A 52 -2.63 1.48 4.31
N THR A 53 -2.46 2.79 4.41
CA THR A 53 -3.55 3.75 4.49
C THR A 53 -3.31 4.95 3.58
N TYR A 54 -4.41 5.55 3.13
CA TYR A 54 -4.38 6.78 2.36
C TYR A 54 -5.51 7.70 2.76
N THR A 55 -5.27 9.00 2.64
CA THR A 55 -6.23 10.05 2.99
C THR A 55 -6.67 10.79 1.74
N CYS A 56 -7.99 10.84 1.53
CA CYS A 56 -8.64 11.68 0.54
C CYS A 56 -9.25 12.90 1.22
N ARG A 57 -9.10 14.08 0.61
CA ARG A 57 -9.64 15.35 1.07
C ARG A 57 -10.74 15.84 0.15
N LYS A 58 -11.94 16.07 0.67
CA LYS A 58 -13.06 16.67 -0.08
C LYS A 58 -13.40 18.05 0.48
N PRO A 59 -13.36 19.12 -0.33
CA PRO A 59 -13.92 20.40 0.09
C PRO A 59 -15.45 20.29 0.15
N ALA A 60 -16.06 20.74 1.23
CA ALA A 60 -17.52 20.89 1.32
C ALA A 60 -17.95 22.22 0.70
N SER A 61 -19.19 22.25 0.20
CA SER A 61 -19.81 23.45 -0.35
C SER A 61 -19.93 24.61 0.66
N GLU A 62 -19.93 24.32 1.97
CA GLU A 62 -20.06 25.30 3.05
C GLU A 62 -18.73 25.64 3.74
N GLY A 63 -17.60 25.40 3.08
CA GLY A 63 -16.26 25.76 3.58
C GLY A 63 -15.64 24.78 4.59
N GLN A 64 -16.39 23.78 5.06
CA GLN A 64 -15.83 22.68 5.85
C GLN A 64 -15.00 21.75 4.95
N THR A 65 -13.89 21.19 5.46
CA THR A 65 -13.08 20.23 4.72
C THR A 65 -13.22 18.85 5.34
N TYR A 66 -13.65 17.87 4.55
CA TYR A 66 -13.76 16.48 4.99
C TYR A 66 -12.50 15.71 4.62
N TRP A 67 -12.00 14.93 5.58
CA TRP A 67 -10.86 14.03 5.41
C TRP A 67 -11.34 12.61 5.62
N THR A 68 -11.07 11.74 4.65
CA THR A 68 -11.47 10.34 4.71
C THR A 68 -10.22 9.48 4.61
N LYS A 69 -9.97 8.69 5.65
CA LYS A 69 -8.86 7.74 5.69
C LYS A 69 -9.36 6.36 5.29
N HIS A 70 -8.65 5.74 4.36
CA HIS A 70 -8.97 4.44 3.80
C HIS A 70 -7.82 3.48 4.02
N SER A 71 -8.13 2.20 4.20
CA SER A 71 -7.13 1.13 4.26
C SER A 71 -6.97 0.47 2.90
N LEU A 72 -5.75 0.10 2.55
CA LEU A 72 -5.46 -0.73 1.40
C LEU A 72 -5.96 -2.16 1.64
N PRO A 73 -6.45 -2.84 0.59
CA PRO A 73 -6.75 -4.25 0.62
C PRO A 73 -5.59 -5.12 1.10
N ASP A 74 -5.93 -6.22 1.77
CA ASP A 74 -4.95 -7.23 2.18
C ASP A 74 -4.19 -7.80 0.98
N GLY A 75 -2.89 -8.03 1.18
CA GLY A 75 -1.98 -8.56 0.18
C GLY A 75 -1.36 -7.51 -0.76
N LEU A 76 -1.84 -6.26 -0.75
CA LEU A 76 -1.16 -5.19 -1.49
C LEU A 76 0.20 -4.86 -0.85
N PRO A 77 1.24 -4.60 -1.65
CA PRO A 77 2.54 -4.23 -1.12
C PRO A 77 2.50 -2.85 -0.46
N CYS A 78 3.12 -2.74 0.70
CA CYS A 78 3.30 -1.50 1.47
C CYS A 78 4.78 -1.16 1.68
N GLY A 79 5.68 -1.93 1.05
CA GLY A 79 7.12 -1.77 1.16
C GLY A 79 7.87 -3.01 0.66
N LYS A 80 9.20 -2.95 0.69
CA LYS A 80 10.07 -4.06 0.28
C LYS A 80 9.83 -5.29 1.14
N CYS A 81 9.47 -6.42 0.52
CA CYS A 81 9.13 -7.67 1.21
C CYS A 81 8.07 -7.48 2.32
N ARG A 82 7.12 -6.57 2.13
CA ARG A 82 6.01 -6.32 3.06
C ARG A 82 4.70 -6.17 2.32
N GLN A 83 3.61 -6.53 2.98
CA GLN A 83 2.26 -6.42 2.47
C GLN A 83 1.29 -5.94 3.55
N CYS A 84 0.19 -5.34 3.11
CA CYS A 84 -0.92 -4.98 3.97
C CYS A 84 -1.67 -6.21 4.45
N CYS A 85 -1.92 -6.28 5.75
CA CYS A 85 -2.77 -7.26 6.39
C CYS A 85 -3.54 -6.58 7.53
N LEU A 86 -4.86 -6.53 7.42
CA LEU A 86 -5.74 -5.85 8.38
C LEU A 86 -5.32 -4.39 8.63
N GLY A 87 -4.88 -3.71 7.56
CA GLY A 87 -4.40 -2.32 7.63
C GLY A 87 -2.99 -2.14 8.21
N ILE A 88 -2.27 -3.22 8.54
CA ILE A 88 -0.90 -3.18 9.06
C ILE A 88 0.08 -3.60 7.97
N CYS A 89 1.20 -2.88 7.85
CA CYS A 89 2.28 -3.25 6.94
C CYS A 89 3.14 -4.38 7.55
N THR A 90 2.90 -5.61 7.12
CA THR A 90 3.50 -6.82 7.69
C THR A 90 4.56 -7.42 6.77
N PRO A 91 5.67 -7.99 7.30
CA PRO A 91 6.62 -8.75 6.50
C PRO A 91 5.96 -9.95 5.83
N ILE A 92 6.33 -10.23 4.57
CA ILE A 92 5.93 -11.47 3.92
C ILE A 92 6.75 -12.64 4.48
N GLU A 93 6.06 -13.67 4.97
CA GLU A 93 6.70 -14.92 5.37
C GLU A 93 6.98 -15.75 4.11
N MET A 94 8.26 -16.01 3.84
CA MET A 94 8.68 -16.91 2.76
C MET A 94 8.87 -18.30 3.35
N ASP A 95 8.08 -19.27 2.92
CA ASP A 95 8.31 -20.66 3.28
C ASP A 95 9.39 -21.24 2.36
N PHE A 96 10.53 -21.61 2.93
CA PHE A 96 11.66 -22.16 2.18
C PHE A 96 11.58 -23.66 1.99
N LYS A 97 10.68 -24.36 2.70
CA LYS A 97 10.51 -25.82 2.54
C LYS A 97 9.91 -26.15 1.18
N THR A 98 9.09 -25.26 0.65
CA THR A 98 8.57 -25.30 -0.72
C THR A 98 8.95 -23.99 -1.38
N ARG A 99 10.01 -24.02 -2.20
CA ARG A 99 10.77 -22.91 -2.82
C ARG A 99 9.98 -21.77 -3.51
N LEU A 100 8.64 -21.73 -3.43
CA LEU A 100 7.73 -20.85 -4.17
C LEU A 100 6.48 -20.36 -3.40
N SER A 101 6.31 -20.63 -2.10
CA SER A 101 5.12 -20.16 -1.36
C SER A 101 5.38 -18.94 -0.48
N VAL A 102 4.81 -17.80 -0.88
CA VAL A 102 4.67 -16.62 -0.02
C VAL A 102 3.43 -16.82 0.86
N LYS A 103 3.60 -16.88 2.18
CA LYS A 103 2.49 -16.89 3.13
C LYS A 103 1.90 -15.48 3.21
N SER A 104 0.98 -15.19 2.29
CA SER A 104 0.17 -13.98 2.35
C SER A 104 -1.03 -14.16 3.27
N CYS A 105 -1.41 -13.13 4.03
CA CYS A 105 -2.65 -13.12 4.82
C CYS A 105 -3.91 -13.34 3.97
N VAL A 106 -3.88 -13.04 2.67
CA VAL A 106 -4.97 -13.35 1.72
C VAL A 106 -5.21 -14.87 1.63
N LEU A 107 -4.15 -15.68 1.73
CA LEU A 107 -4.24 -17.14 1.67
C LEU A 107 -4.71 -17.76 3.00
N LYS A 108 -4.56 -17.06 4.13
CA LYS A 108 -5.15 -17.48 5.43
C LYS A 108 -6.67 -17.40 5.39
N VAL A 109 -7.23 -16.30 4.84
CA VAL A 109 -8.69 -16.08 4.76
C VAL A 109 -9.39 -17.12 3.87
N LYS A 110 -8.75 -17.58 2.78
CA LYS A 110 -9.32 -18.66 1.95
C LYS A 110 -9.41 -19.99 2.68
N ARG A 111 -8.43 -20.35 3.52
CA ARG A 111 -8.48 -21.60 4.30
C ARG A 111 -9.57 -21.61 5.39
N THR A 112 -9.96 -20.45 5.91
CA THR A 112 -11.06 -20.35 6.88
C THR A 112 -12.44 -20.31 6.25
N ARG A 113 -12.56 -20.16 4.92
CA ARG A 113 -13.84 -20.10 4.21
C ARG A 113 -14.28 -21.44 3.60
N THR A 114 -13.60 -22.54 3.93
CA THR A 114 -13.96 -23.92 3.52
C THR A 114 -14.17 -24.82 4.75
N LYS A 115 -15.04 -24.36 5.65
CA LYS A 115 -15.79 -25.22 6.59
C LYS A 115 -17.19 -24.63 6.73
N GLY A 116 -18.08 -25.13 5.88
CA GLY A 116 -19.51 -24.86 5.83
C GLY A 116 -20.11 -25.88 4.89
#